data_AF-A0A6H0T5U6-F1
#
_entry.id   AF-A0A6H0T5U6-F1
#
_cell.length_a   1.000
_cell.length_b   1.000
_cell.length_c   1.000
_cell.angle_alpha   90.00
_cell.angle_beta   90.00
_cell.angle_gamma   90.00
#
_symmetry.space_group_name_H-M   'P 1'
#
loop_
_entity.id
_entity.type
_entity.pdbx_description
1 polymer ?
#
loop_
_entity_poly.entity_id
_entity_poly.type
_entity_poly.pdbx_seq_one_letter_code
_entity_poly.pdbx_strand_id
1 'polypeptide(L)'
;MSLSIEHLQRTADTLEQAIEKLAQVEPDDILYDLFRNAAIKSFELSLETTGKLLRKLLKLYVGSPKEIDRLVFNDLFRYAGQYELLDEGAVGRWLNYRANRNNTAHDYGVDFANETLQLLPDYLQDLRALSQKMQEVFDAQT
;
A
#
# COMPACT_ATOMS: atom_id res chain seq x y z
N MET A 1 4.70 14.16 -9.57
CA MET A 1 3.34 13.57 -9.57
C MET A 1 2.54 14.22 -8.46
N SER A 2 1.34 14.71 -8.76
CA SER A 2 0.39 15.16 -7.74
C SER A 2 -0.08 13.97 -6.90
N LEU A 3 -0.13 14.13 -5.58
CA LEU A 3 -0.66 13.12 -4.67
C LEU A 3 -2.19 13.04 -4.86
N SER A 4 -2.67 12.00 -5.53
CA SER A 4 -4.09 11.81 -5.88
C SER A 4 -4.54 10.39 -5.56
N ILE A 5 -5.78 10.24 -5.09
CA ILE A 5 -6.43 8.94 -4.92
C ILE A 5 -6.56 8.22 -6.27
N GLU A 6 -6.81 8.96 -7.35
CA GLU A 6 -6.87 8.41 -8.71
C GLU A 6 -5.55 7.72 -9.08
N HIS A 7 -4.41 8.34 -8.78
CA HIS A 7 -3.10 7.72 -9.01
C HIS A 7 -2.90 6.45 -8.16
N LEU A 8 -3.42 6.46 -6.92
CA LEU A 8 -3.35 5.30 -6.03
C LEU A 8 -4.17 4.13 -6.59
N GLN A 9 -5.40 4.39 -7.03
CA GLN A 9 -6.28 3.43 -7.67
C GLN A 9 -5.67 2.89 -8.97
N ARG A 10 -5.08 3.76 -9.78
CA ARG A 10 -4.39 3.34 -11.00
C ARG A 10 -3.21 2.40 -10.73
N THR A 11 -2.50 2.63 -9.63
CA THR A 11 -1.42 1.74 -9.17
C THR A 11 -1.97 0.40 -8.67
N ALA A 12 -3.13 0.40 -8.00
CA ALA A 12 -3.84 -0.83 -7.62
C ALA A 12 -4.27 -1.65 -8.84
N ASP A 13 -4.81 -1.02 -9.89
CA ASP A 13 -5.17 -1.72 -11.14
C ASP A 13 -3.93 -2.33 -11.82
N THR A 14 -2.80 -1.63 -11.79
CA THR A 14 -1.54 -2.13 -12.36
C THR A 14 -1.02 -3.34 -11.57
N LEU A 15 -1.12 -3.28 -10.24
CA LEU A 15 -0.78 -4.39 -9.36
C LEU A 15 -1.67 -5.62 -9.63
N GLU A 16 -2.98 -5.43 -9.72
CA GLU A 16 -3.94 -6.49 -10.03
C GLU A 16 -3.57 -7.21 -11.33
N GLN A 17 -3.36 -6.44 -12.41
CA GLN A 17 -2.95 -7.01 -13.70
C GLN A 17 -1.63 -7.76 -13.61
N ALA A 18 -0.66 -7.27 -12.84
CA ALA A 18 0.61 -7.96 -12.66
C ALA A 18 0.45 -9.30 -11.91
N ILE A 19 -0.37 -9.33 -10.84
CA ILE A 19 -0.69 -10.56 -10.09
C ILE A 19 -1.40 -11.58 -11.00
N GLU A 20 -2.42 -11.15 -11.74
CA GLU A 20 -3.18 -12.01 -12.65
C GLU A 20 -2.30 -12.63 -13.73
N LYS A 21 -1.36 -11.85 -14.28
CA LYS A 21 -0.44 -12.32 -15.32
C LYS A 21 0.64 -13.24 -14.78
N LEU A 22 1.15 -13.00 -13.57
CA LEU A 22 2.09 -13.91 -12.90
C LEU A 22 1.51 -15.31 -12.74
N ALA A 23 0.22 -15.44 -12.43
CA ALA A 23 -0.44 -16.73 -12.28
C ALA A 23 -0.59 -17.52 -13.59
N GLN A 24 -0.33 -16.90 -14.75
CA GLN A 24 -0.50 -17.49 -16.08
C GLN A 24 0.82 -17.77 -16.80
N VAL A 25 1.97 -17.45 -16.18
CA VAL A 25 3.29 -17.51 -16.80
C VAL A 25 4.19 -18.43 -15.98
N GLU A 26 4.95 -19.27 -16.68
CA GLU A 26 5.90 -20.18 -16.03
C GLU A 26 7.07 -19.42 -15.38
N PRO A 27 7.55 -19.81 -14.19
CA PRO A 27 8.62 -19.12 -13.47
C PRO A 27 9.93 -18.90 -14.25
N ASP A 28 10.25 -19.78 -15.21
CA ASP A 28 11.46 -19.71 -16.03
C ASP A 28 11.32 -18.80 -17.27
N ASP A 29 10.13 -18.25 -17.53
CA ASP A 29 9.89 -17.33 -18.64
C ASP A 29 10.33 -15.90 -18.25
N ILE A 30 10.95 -15.18 -19.17
CA ILE A 30 11.31 -13.76 -18.99
C ILE A 30 10.09 -12.88 -18.68
N LEU A 31 8.90 -13.28 -19.13
CA LEU A 31 7.64 -12.62 -18.80
C LEU A 31 7.32 -12.72 -17.30
N TYR A 32 7.72 -13.80 -16.64
CA TYR A 32 7.54 -13.95 -15.19
C TYR A 32 8.34 -12.87 -14.43
N ASP A 33 9.60 -12.68 -14.79
CA ASP A 33 10.44 -11.61 -14.22
C ASP A 33 9.84 -10.22 -14.48
N LEU A 34 9.31 -9.99 -15.69
CA LEU A 34 8.68 -8.72 -16.05
C LEU A 34 7.47 -8.42 -15.16
N PHE A 35 6.53 -9.36 -15.06
CA PHE A 35 5.33 -9.16 -14.24
C PHE A 35 5.65 -9.14 -12.74
N ARG A 36 6.64 -9.91 -12.28
CA ARG A 36 7.12 -9.85 -10.88
C ARG A 36 7.63 -8.46 -10.54
N ASN A 37 8.50 -7.91 -11.38
CA ASN A 37 9.05 -6.57 -11.19
C ASN A 37 7.95 -5.50 -11.22
N ALA A 38 6.96 -5.64 -12.12
CA ALA A 38 5.81 -4.74 -12.18
C ALA A 38 4.96 -4.81 -10.90
N ALA A 39 4.71 -6.02 -10.36
CA ALA A 39 3.95 -6.22 -9.14
C ALA A 39 4.67 -5.61 -7.92
N ILE A 40 5.95 -5.92 -7.74
CA ILE A 40 6.78 -5.38 -6.65
C ILE A 40 6.84 -3.85 -6.73
N LYS A 41 7.07 -3.28 -7.92
CA LYS A 41 7.14 -1.82 -8.07
C LYS A 41 5.82 -1.14 -7.78
N SER A 42 4.72 -1.75 -8.21
CA SER A 42 3.37 -1.24 -7.95
C SER A 42 3.04 -1.30 -6.45
N PHE A 43 3.42 -2.37 -5.77
CA PHE A 43 3.33 -2.48 -4.31
C PHE A 43 4.12 -1.37 -3.59
N GLU A 44 5.40 -1.18 -3.92
CA GLU A 44 6.22 -0.14 -3.30
C GLU A 44 5.65 1.27 -3.48
N LEU A 45 5.25 1.60 -4.71
CA LEU A 45 4.75 2.92 -5.06
C LEU A 45 3.40 3.21 -4.38
N SER A 46 2.49 2.23 -4.41
CA SER A 46 1.18 2.37 -3.77
C SER A 46 1.34 2.46 -2.24
N LEU A 47 2.23 1.69 -1.61
CA LEU A 47 2.43 1.72 -0.16
C LEU A 47 2.93 3.09 0.30
N GLU A 48 3.91 3.66 -0.41
CA GLU A 48 4.42 5.00 -0.14
C GLU A 48 3.34 6.07 -0.33
N THR A 49 2.57 5.96 -1.41
CA THR A 49 1.50 6.91 -1.76
C THR A 49 0.36 6.85 -0.74
N THR A 50 -0.04 5.66 -0.31
CA THR A 50 -1.01 5.46 0.78
C THR A 50 -0.56 6.15 2.06
N GLY A 51 0.70 5.97 2.48
CA GLY A 51 1.22 6.63 3.68
C GLY A 51 1.15 8.16 3.60
N LYS A 52 1.44 8.74 2.44
CA LYS A 52 1.33 10.20 2.21
C LYS A 52 -0.12 10.69 2.25
N LEU A 53 -1.04 9.96 1.60
CA LEU A 53 -2.47 10.29 1.59
C LEU A 53 -3.09 10.13 2.98
N LEU A 54 -2.78 9.04 3.67
CA LEU A 54 -3.25 8.78 5.03
C LEU A 54 -2.79 9.88 5.99
N ARG A 55 -1.54 10.33 5.87
CA ARG A 55 -1.05 11.49 6.65
C ARG A 55 -1.86 12.74 6.38
N LYS A 56 -2.17 13.04 5.12
CA LYS A 56 -3.01 14.20 4.75
C LYS A 56 -4.42 14.07 5.34
N LEU A 57 -4.99 12.88 5.28
CA LEU A 57 -6.32 12.60 5.83
C LEU A 57 -6.35 12.75 7.35
N LEU A 58 -5.39 12.16 8.08
CA LEU A 58 -5.34 12.21 9.55
C LEU A 58 -5.25 13.64 10.10
N LYS A 59 -4.67 14.58 9.34
CA LYS A 59 -4.65 16.01 9.71
C LYS A 59 -6.04 16.64 9.82
N LEU A 60 -7.06 16.04 9.19
CA LEU A 60 -8.45 16.50 9.27
C LEU A 60 -9.13 16.10 10.59
N TYR A 61 -8.60 15.10 11.29
CA TYR A 61 -9.18 14.54 12.51
C TYR A 61 -8.57 15.13 13.80
N VAL A 62 -7.52 15.94 13.67
CA VAL A 62 -6.78 16.48 14.81
C VAL A 62 -6.86 18.01 14.89
N GLY A 63 -6.77 18.53 16.12
CA GLY A 63 -6.67 19.97 16.37
C GLY A 63 -5.29 20.57 16.02
N SER A 64 -4.23 19.75 15.94
CA SER A 64 -2.87 20.21 15.65
C SER A 64 -2.21 19.39 14.54
N PRO A 65 -2.32 19.80 13.26
CA PRO A 65 -1.72 19.08 12.14
C PRO A 65 -0.20 18.78 12.26
N LYS A 66 0.52 19.57 13.08
CA LYS A 66 1.94 19.37 13.39
C LYS A 66 2.23 18.07 14.15
N GLU A 67 1.25 17.54 14.89
CA GLU A 67 1.43 16.26 15.58
C GLU A 67 1.50 15.10 14.59
N ILE A 68 0.62 15.15 13.58
CA ILE A 68 0.58 14.16 12.49
C ILE A 68 1.84 14.21 11.64
N ASP A 69 2.44 15.38 11.42
CA ASP A 69 3.70 15.51 10.66
C ASP A 69 4.89 14.80 11.30
N ARG A 70 4.87 14.60 12.62
CA ARG A 70 5.95 13.93 13.36
C ARG A 70 5.84 12.40 13.35
N LEU A 71 4.68 11.86 12.98
CA LEU A 71 4.45 10.42 13.00
C LEU A 71 5.31 9.71 11.95
N VAL A 72 5.94 8.61 12.33
CA VAL A 72 6.56 7.70 11.37
C VAL A 72 5.49 6.81 10.72
N PHE A 73 5.86 6.09 9.66
CA PHE A 73 4.90 5.29 8.87
C PHE A 73 4.05 4.38 9.75
N ASN A 74 4.68 3.60 10.64
CA ASN A 74 3.96 2.65 11.50
C ASN A 74 2.95 3.36 12.42
N ASP A 75 3.29 4.55 12.90
CA ASP A 75 2.40 5.30 13.78
C ASP A 75 1.22 5.90 13.02
N LEU A 76 1.37 6.25 11.74
CA LEU A 76 0.23 6.67 10.91
C LEU A 76 -0.87 5.59 10.87
N PHE A 77 -0.50 4.33 10.70
CA PHE A 77 -1.48 3.24 10.64
C PHE A 77 -2.11 2.95 12.00
N ARG A 78 -1.35 3.08 13.10
CA ARG A 78 -1.92 2.99 14.46
C ARG A 78 -2.91 4.11 14.74
N TYR A 79 -2.59 5.34 14.33
CA TYR A 79 -3.50 6.47 14.43
C TYR A 79 -4.75 6.26 13.57
N ALA A 80 -4.61 5.71 12.37
CA ALA A 80 -5.75 5.33 11.54
C ALA A 80 -6.67 4.33 12.25
N GLY A 81 -6.11 3.39 13.03
CA GLY A 81 -6.89 2.51 13.91
C GLY A 81 -7.67 3.27 14.99
N GLN A 82 -7.03 4.25 15.64
CA GLN A 82 -7.65 5.06 16.71
C GLN A 82 -8.83 5.90 16.21
N TYR A 83 -8.80 6.35 14.96
CA TYR A 83 -9.89 7.10 14.32
C TYR A 83 -10.87 6.19 13.56
N GLU A 84 -10.87 4.88 13.83
CA GLU A 84 -11.75 3.89 13.19
C GLU A 84 -11.65 3.88 11.66
N LEU A 85 -10.54 4.36 11.10
CA LEU A 85 -10.26 4.29 9.66
C LEU A 85 -9.86 2.87 9.27
N LEU A 86 -9.19 2.15 10.17
CA LEU A 86 -8.80 0.75 10.03
C LEU A 86 -9.21 -0.02 11.29
N ASP A 87 -9.59 -1.29 11.14
CA ASP A 87 -9.70 -2.20 12.28
C ASP A 87 -8.31 -2.71 12.73
N GLU A 88 -8.25 -3.34 13.91
CA GLU A 88 -6.99 -3.84 14.48
C GLU A 88 -6.28 -4.84 13.55
N GLY A 89 -7.04 -5.71 12.88
CA GLY A 89 -6.49 -6.67 11.92
C GLY A 89 -5.85 -5.98 10.71
N ALA A 90 -6.54 -4.99 10.16
CA ALA A 90 -6.04 -4.18 9.05
C ALA A 90 -4.78 -3.39 9.45
N VAL A 91 -4.75 -2.79 10.65
CA VAL A 91 -3.54 -2.14 11.17
C VAL A 91 -2.37 -3.13 11.19
N GLY A 92 -2.57 -4.34 11.71
CA GLY A 92 -1.56 -5.40 11.72
C GLY A 92 -1.04 -5.73 10.31
N ARG A 93 -1.94 -5.89 9.33
CA ARG A 93 -1.59 -6.17 7.93
C ARG A 93 -0.75 -5.04 7.31
N TRP A 94 -1.14 -3.77 7.49
CA TRP A 94 -0.37 -2.63 6.98
C TRP A 94 1.02 -2.49 7.58
N LEU A 95 1.18 -2.81 8.87
CA LEU A 95 2.50 -2.87 9.51
C LEU A 95 3.35 -4.00 8.90
N ASN A 96 2.76 -5.15 8.63
CA ASN A 96 3.44 -6.27 7.97
C ASN A 96 3.90 -5.90 6.55
N TYR A 97 3.03 -5.28 5.75
CA TYR A 97 3.39 -4.79 4.41
C TYR A 97 4.58 -3.83 4.46
N ARG A 98 4.60 -2.92 5.44
CA ARG A 98 5.72 -1.99 5.61
C ARG A 98 7.03 -2.67 6.00
N ALA A 99 6.96 -3.66 6.88
CA ALA A 99 8.11 -4.45 7.30
C ALA A 99 8.68 -5.25 6.13
N ASN A 100 7.81 -5.94 5.38
CA ASN A 100 8.20 -6.66 4.17
C ASN A 100 8.88 -5.72 3.16
N ARG A 101 8.29 -4.54 2.85
CA ARG A 101 8.90 -3.55 1.94
C ARG A 101 10.30 -3.06 2.37
N ASN A 102 10.57 -2.99 3.67
CA ASN A 102 11.90 -2.60 4.17
C ASN A 102 12.93 -3.69 3.92
N ASN A 103 12.52 -4.96 3.99
CA ASN A 103 13.40 -6.09 3.72
C ASN A 103 13.64 -6.24 2.20
N THR A 104 12.64 -5.94 1.34
CA THR A 104 12.77 -6.00 -0.14
C THR A 104 13.85 -5.09 -0.70
N ALA A 105 14.10 -3.97 -0.04
CA ALA A 105 15.13 -3.03 -0.46
C ALA A 105 16.57 -3.52 -0.22
N HIS A 106 16.76 -4.53 0.63
CA HIS A 106 18.07 -4.99 1.07
C HIS A 106 18.46 -6.37 0.52
N ASP A 107 17.51 -7.21 0.13
CA ASP A 107 17.79 -8.60 -0.30
C ASP A 107 16.99 -8.97 -1.56
N TYR A 108 17.64 -8.88 -2.73
CA TYR A 108 17.08 -9.30 -4.03
C TYR A 108 17.27 -10.81 -4.28
N GLY A 109 17.11 -11.64 -3.23
CA GLY A 109 17.15 -13.10 -3.34
C GLY A 109 15.82 -13.70 -3.84
N VAL A 110 15.88 -14.88 -4.46
CA VAL A 110 14.72 -15.62 -4.99
C VAL A 110 13.70 -15.94 -3.89
N ASP A 111 14.17 -16.33 -2.70
CA ASP A 111 13.31 -16.68 -1.56
C ASP A 111 12.51 -15.48 -1.04
N PHE A 112 13.07 -14.27 -1.15
CA PHE A 112 12.47 -13.04 -0.64
C PHE A 112 11.35 -12.49 -1.55
N ALA A 113 11.52 -12.61 -2.86
CA ALA A 113 10.50 -12.22 -3.82
C ALA A 113 9.22 -13.05 -3.65
N ASN A 114 9.37 -14.34 -3.29
CA ASN A 114 8.24 -15.24 -3.05
C ASN A 114 7.40 -14.82 -1.83
N GLU A 115 8.02 -14.39 -0.74
CA GLU A 115 7.29 -13.88 0.44
C GLU A 115 6.49 -12.62 0.12
N THR A 116 7.08 -11.69 -0.63
CA THR A 116 6.39 -10.45 -1.03
C THR A 116 5.20 -10.77 -1.93
N LEU A 117 5.38 -11.66 -2.92
CA LEU A 117 4.33 -12.08 -3.85
C LEU A 117 3.13 -12.69 -3.13
N GLN A 118 3.35 -13.47 -2.07
CA GLN A 118 2.27 -14.07 -1.27
C GLN A 118 1.41 -13.04 -0.55
N LEU A 119 1.95 -11.86 -0.23
CA LEU A 119 1.22 -10.79 0.45
C LEU A 119 0.38 -9.94 -0.52
N LEU A 120 0.68 -9.96 -1.82
CA LEU A 120 0.11 -9.03 -2.79
C LEU A 120 -1.41 -9.15 -2.96
N PRO A 121 -2.04 -10.35 -2.96
CA PRO A 121 -3.50 -10.46 -3.05
C PRO A 121 -4.24 -9.77 -1.89
N ASP A 122 -3.79 -10.00 -0.65
CA ASP A 122 -4.37 -9.36 0.54
C ASP A 122 -4.09 -7.86 0.56
N TYR A 123 -2.86 -7.48 0.20
CA TYR A 123 -2.48 -6.08 0.07
C TYR A 123 -3.36 -5.33 -0.94
N LEU A 124 -3.65 -5.93 -2.10
CA LEU A 124 -4.49 -5.32 -3.12
C LEU A 124 -5.91 -5.05 -2.59
N GLN A 125 -6.48 -5.99 -1.84
CA GLN A 125 -7.79 -5.81 -1.21
C GLN A 125 -7.76 -4.67 -0.19
N ASP A 126 -6.78 -4.66 0.71
CA ASP A 126 -6.61 -3.60 1.72
C ASP A 126 -6.36 -2.23 1.07
N LEU A 127 -5.57 -2.19 0.00
CA LEU A 127 -5.28 -0.97 -0.76
C LEU A 127 -6.55 -0.40 -1.39
N ARG A 128 -7.35 -1.23 -2.07
CA ARG A 128 -8.64 -0.81 -2.66
C ARG A 128 -9.57 -0.29 -1.56
N ALA A 129 -9.75 -1.03 -0.47
CA ALA A 129 -10.62 -0.64 0.63
C ALA A 129 -10.22 0.69 1.28
N LEU A 130 -8.93 0.86 1.62
CA LEU A 130 -8.45 2.10 2.22
C LEU A 130 -8.50 3.26 1.21
N SER A 131 -8.22 3.03 -0.07
CA SER A 131 -8.33 4.07 -1.09
C SER A 131 -9.74 4.62 -1.22
N GLN A 132 -10.76 3.74 -1.18
CA GLN A 132 -12.16 4.13 -1.21
C GLN A 132 -12.54 4.94 0.03
N LYS A 133 -12.17 4.47 1.22
CA LYS A 133 -12.44 5.18 2.48
C LYS A 133 -11.78 6.56 2.52
N MET A 134 -10.56 6.68 2.01
CA MET A 134 -9.89 7.98 1.89
C MET A 134 -10.60 8.92 0.91
N GLN A 135 -11.11 8.40 -0.21
CA GLN A 135 -11.88 9.17 -1.19
C GLN A 135 -13.14 9.75 -0.56
N GLU A 136 -13.93 8.93 0.13
CA GLU A 136 -15.18 9.34 0.80
C GLU A 136 -14.95 10.48 1.79
N VAL A 137 -13.85 10.40 2.57
CA VAL A 137 -13.49 11.46 3.53
C VAL A 137 -13.07 12.74 2.82
N PHE A 138 -12.28 12.67 1.75
CA PHE A 138 -11.86 13.87 1.01
C PHE A 138 -13.02 14.55 0.27
N ASP A 139 -13.95 13.77 -0.27
CA ASP A 139 -15.15 14.30 -0.94
C ASP A 139 -16.07 15.00 0.05
N ALA A 140 -16.23 14.46 1.27
CA ALA A 140 -17.04 15.09 2.32
C ALA A 140 -16.48 16.43 2.85
N GLN A 141 -15.25 16.80 2.48
CA GLN A 141 -14.60 18.06 2.85
C GLN A 141 -14.67 19.12 1.74
N THR A 142 -15.21 18.77 0.58
CA THR A 142 -15.36 19.66 -0.59
C THR A 142 -16.77 20.25 -0.64
#